data_AF-A0A1T3P528-F1
#
_entry.id   AF-A0A1T3P528-F1
#
_cell.length_a   1.000
_cell.length_b   1.000
_cell.length_c   1.000
_cell.angle_alpha   90.00
_cell.angle_beta   90.00
_cell.angle_gamma   90.00
#
_symmetry.space_group_name_H-M   'P 1'
#
loop_
_entity.id
_entity.type
_entity.pdbx_description
1 polymer ?
#
loop_
_entity_poly.entity_id
_entity_poly.type
_entity_poly.pdbx_seq_one_letter_code
_entity_poly.pdbx_strand_id
1 'polypeptide(L)'
;MYRLYDAKGALLYVGIGINPYARLTVHARQKPWWPQVASGSVVWFDNRPSALAAELRAIRVERSRHNVIGSPWAPRPRTLDRDELLVGQLRKVLPTALEEVHGHLPKFVVDASRARKRVAVVVPVEWYERAKAALEAQG
;
A
#
# COMPACT_ATOMS: atom_id res chain seq x y z
N MET A 1 15.51 11.16 0.11
CA MET A 1 15.03 10.57 -1.16
C MET A 1 16.21 9.97 -1.88
N TYR A 2 16.04 8.85 -2.56
CA TYR A 2 17.06 8.24 -3.40
C TYR A 2 16.51 7.90 -4.77
N ARG A 3 17.34 8.00 -5.80
CA ARG A 3 17.06 7.58 -7.17
C ARG A 3 18.02 6.47 -7.58
N LEU A 4 17.54 5.55 -8.41
CA LEU A 4 18.31 4.46 -9.00
C LEU A 4 18.19 4.54 -10.52
N TYR A 5 19.32 4.38 -11.20
CA TYR A 5 19.42 4.52 -12.64
C TYR A 5 20.04 3.27 -13.27
N ASP A 6 19.69 3.03 -14.53
CA ASP A 6 20.39 2.02 -15.34
C ASP A 6 21.70 2.57 -15.92
N ALA A 7 22.44 1.71 -16.63
CA ALA A 7 23.71 2.07 -17.27
C ALA A 7 23.59 3.15 -18.36
N LYS A 8 22.37 3.43 -18.85
CA LYS A 8 22.08 4.47 -19.84
C LYS A 8 21.58 5.76 -19.18
N GLY A 9 21.52 5.81 -17.85
CA GLY A 9 21.03 6.95 -17.07
C GLY A 9 19.51 7.04 -16.99
N ALA A 10 18.76 6.02 -17.43
CA ALA A 10 17.30 6.02 -17.31
C ALA A 10 16.88 5.77 -15.84
N LEU A 11 15.89 6.52 -15.36
CA LEU A 11 15.38 6.38 -14.00
C LEU A 11 14.62 5.05 -13.85
N LEU A 12 15.18 4.16 -13.02
CA LEU A 12 14.57 2.87 -12.71
C LEU A 12 13.58 2.99 -11.55
N TYR A 13 13.99 3.66 -10.48
CA TYR A 13 13.22 3.73 -9.24
C TYR A 13 13.55 4.98 -8.44
N VAL A 14 12.55 5.55 -7.78
CA VAL A 14 12.72 6.61 -6.78
C VAL A 14 12.00 6.22 -5.48
N GLY A 15 12.64 6.52 -4.35
CA GLY A 15 12.13 6.17 -3.03
C GLY A 15 12.50 7.19 -1.95
N ILE A 16 11.73 7.25 -0.87
CA ILE A 16 12.12 7.95 0.36
C ILE A 16 12.41 6.95 1.50
N GLY A 17 13.28 7.34 2.43
CA GLY A 17 13.63 6.53 3.59
C GLY A 17 14.52 7.30 4.55
N ILE A 18 14.40 6.99 5.84
CA ILE A 18 15.25 7.55 6.91
C ILE A 18 16.66 6.97 6.81
N ASN A 19 16.77 5.69 6.46
CA ASN A 19 18.03 5.02 6.12
C ASN A 19 17.95 4.47 4.68
N PRO A 20 18.34 5.26 3.66
CA PRO A 20 18.32 4.84 2.27
C PRO A 20 19.17 3.59 2.03
N TYR A 21 20.37 3.49 2.61
CA TYR A 21 21.29 2.37 2.38
C TYR A 21 20.71 1.03 2.83
N ALA A 22 20.10 0.97 4.02
CA ALA A 22 19.42 -0.23 4.47
C ALA A 22 18.28 -0.64 3.52
N ARG A 23 17.54 0.33 2.97
CA ARG A 23 16.48 0.08 1.98
C ARG A 23 17.04 -0.43 0.65
N LEU A 24 18.20 0.06 0.22
CA LEU A 24 18.89 -0.42 -0.98
C LEU A 24 19.32 -1.87 -0.83
N THR A 25 19.84 -2.29 0.33
CA THR A 25 20.17 -3.70 0.60
C THR A 25 18.95 -4.61 0.50
N VAL A 26 17.79 -4.15 0.99
CA VAL A 26 16.53 -4.91 0.86
C VAL A 26 16.10 -4.99 -0.60
N HIS A 27 16.18 -3.89 -1.36
CA HIS A 27 15.86 -3.90 -2.78
C HIS A 27 16.76 -4.84 -3.57
N ALA A 28 18.05 -4.86 -3.26
CA ALA A 28 19.02 -5.76 -3.88
C ALA A 28 18.64 -7.24 -3.81
N ARG A 29 18.01 -7.65 -2.71
CA ARG A 29 17.57 -9.03 -2.49
C ARG A 29 16.20 -9.33 -3.08
N GLN A 30 15.31 -8.34 -3.12
CA GLN A 30 13.88 -8.57 -3.36
C GLN A 30 13.38 -8.14 -4.73
N LYS A 31 14.11 -7.28 -5.44
CA LYS A 31 13.62 -6.68 -6.68
C LYS A 31 14.22 -7.38 -7.90
N PRO A 32 13.40 -8.03 -8.75
CA PRO A 32 13.89 -8.69 -9.96
C PRO A 32 14.61 -7.76 -10.93
N TRP A 33 14.32 -6.45 -10.88
CA TRP A 33 14.95 -5.42 -11.70
C TRP A 33 16.27 -4.89 -11.12
N TRP A 34 16.65 -5.28 -9.90
CA TRP A 34 17.88 -4.78 -9.27
C TRP A 34 19.14 -4.96 -10.13
N PRO A 35 19.34 -6.07 -10.87
CA PRO A 35 20.50 -6.24 -11.75
C PRO A 35 20.66 -5.15 -12.83
N GLN A 36 19.61 -4.34 -13.09
CA GLN A 36 19.68 -3.22 -14.03
C GLN A 36 20.28 -1.95 -13.40
N VAL A 37 20.38 -1.86 -12.08
CA VAL A 37 20.85 -0.67 -11.37
C VAL A 37 22.37 -0.51 -11.57
N ALA A 38 22.77 0.56 -12.23
CA ALA A 38 24.17 0.92 -12.44
C ALA A 38 24.64 2.04 -11.50
N SER A 39 23.75 2.94 -11.10
CA SER A 39 24.08 4.04 -10.19
C SER A 39 22.88 4.49 -9.36
N GLY A 40 23.15 5.27 -8.30
CA GLY A 40 22.11 5.89 -7.49
C GLY A 40 22.56 7.23 -6.90
N SER A 41 21.59 8.08 -6.58
CA SER A 41 21.82 9.36 -5.91
C SER A 41 20.91 9.50 -4.70
N VAL A 42 21.34 10.26 -3.69
CA VAL A 42 20.60 10.54 -2.47
C VAL A 42 20.50 12.05 -2.26
N VAL A 43 19.30 12.53 -1.96
CA VAL A 43 19.01 13.92 -1.60
C VAL A 43 18.27 13.94 -0.28
N TRP A 44 18.78 14.68 0.70
CA TRP A 44 18.15 14.87 2.00
C TRP A 44 17.14 16.01 1.96
N PHE A 45 16.10 15.90 2.78
CA PHE A 45 15.05 16.90 2.92
C PHE A 45 14.82 17.11 4.41
N ASP A 46 14.49 18.33 4.81
CA ASP A 46 14.29 18.72 6.21
C ASP A 46 13.17 17.92 6.90
N ASN A 47 12.18 17.50 6.12
CA ASN A 47 11.04 16.78 6.63
C ASN A 47 10.47 15.76 5.65
N ARG A 48 9.77 14.78 6.21
CA ARG A 48 9.12 13.70 5.45
C ARG A 48 8.09 14.21 4.43
N PRO A 49 7.23 15.20 4.72
CA PRO A 49 6.30 15.74 3.73
C PRO A 49 6.99 16.28 2.47
N SER A 50 8.08 17.03 2.62
CA SER A 50 8.85 17.58 1.50
C SER A 50 9.50 16.48 0.67
N ALA A 51 10.06 15.47 1.33
CA ALA A 51 10.63 14.29 0.66
C ALA A 51 9.56 13.51 -0.12
N LEU A 52 8.36 13.35 0.43
CA LEU A 52 7.23 12.67 -0.20
C LEU A 52 6.72 13.44 -1.43
N ALA A 53 6.60 14.76 -1.34
CA ALA A 53 6.21 15.60 -2.46
C ALA A 53 7.23 15.51 -3.61
N ALA A 54 8.53 15.55 -3.28
CA ALA A 54 9.60 15.40 -4.26
C ALA A 54 9.61 14.01 -4.92
N GLU A 55 9.41 12.94 -4.15
CA GLU A 55 9.28 11.57 -4.66
C GLU A 55 8.10 11.45 -5.63
N LEU A 56 6.91 11.91 -5.25
CA LEU A 56 5.74 11.88 -6.11
C LEU A 56 5.94 12.68 -7.40
N ARG A 57 6.59 13.84 -7.32
CA ARG A 57 6.94 14.64 -8.50
C ARG A 57 7.89 13.85 -9.42
N ALA A 58 8.94 13.25 -8.87
CA ALA A 58 9.89 12.45 -9.63
C ALA A 58 9.21 11.26 -10.33
N ILE A 59 8.36 10.50 -9.62
CA ILE A 59 7.61 9.38 -10.19
C ILE A 59 6.76 9.82 -11.40
N ARG A 60 6.09 10.97 -11.29
CA ARG A 60 5.15 11.45 -12.32
C ARG A 60 5.86 12.09 -13.52
N VAL A 61 6.87 12.92 -13.27
CA VAL A 61 7.55 13.72 -14.30
C VAL A 61 8.65 12.92 -14.98
N GLU A 62 9.50 12.24 -14.19
CA GLU A 62 10.67 11.50 -14.69
C GLU A 62 10.30 10.07 -15.13
N ARG A 63 9.06 9.63 -14.87
CA ARG A 63 8.48 8.35 -15.31
C ARG A 63 9.37 7.15 -15.00
N SER A 64 9.82 7.06 -13.75
CA SER A 64 10.63 5.94 -13.24
C SER A 64 10.03 4.57 -13.60
N ARG A 65 10.79 3.69 -14.25
CA ARG A 65 10.27 2.45 -14.85
C ARG A 65 9.57 1.48 -13.88
N HIS A 66 10.00 1.45 -12.62
CA HIS A 66 9.57 0.43 -11.65
C HIS A 66 8.73 0.97 -10.49
N ASN A 67 8.47 2.28 -10.41
CA ASN A 67 7.47 2.78 -9.46
C ASN A 67 6.07 2.50 -10.00
N VAL A 68 5.31 1.68 -9.28
CA VAL A 68 3.90 1.39 -9.58
C VAL A 68 2.98 2.35 -8.84
N ILE A 69 3.24 2.60 -7.56
CA ILE A 69 2.43 3.54 -6.78
C ILE A 69 2.81 4.97 -7.16
N GLY A 70 1.82 5.79 -7.48
CA GLY A 70 2.00 7.21 -7.83
C GLY A 70 2.36 7.47 -9.29
N SER A 71 2.57 6.43 -10.10
CA SER A 71 2.86 6.58 -11.53
C SER A 71 1.59 6.76 -12.36
N PRO A 72 1.67 7.43 -13.53
CA PRO A 72 0.52 7.60 -14.43
C PRO A 72 -0.05 6.30 -14.99
N TRP A 73 0.77 5.25 -15.06
CA TRP A 73 0.38 3.93 -15.57
C TRP A 73 0.00 2.94 -14.44
N ALA A 74 -0.06 3.41 -13.20
CA ALA A 74 -0.59 2.61 -12.10
C ALA A 74 -2.00 2.13 -12.47
N PRO A 75 -2.30 0.82 -12.36
CA PRO A 75 -3.66 0.33 -12.56
C PRO A 75 -4.61 1.13 -11.67
N ARG A 76 -5.71 1.63 -12.26
CA ARG A 76 -6.73 2.29 -11.45
C ARG A 76 -7.25 1.28 -10.44
N PRO A 77 -7.25 1.58 -9.14
CA PRO A 77 -7.81 0.68 -8.15
C PRO A 77 -9.30 0.45 -8.47
N ARG A 78 -9.77 -0.80 -8.35
CA ARG A 78 -11.20 -1.14 -8.49
C ARG A 78 -12.03 -0.29 -7.53
N THR A 79 -13.25 0.10 -7.90
CA THR A 79 -14.17 0.77 -6.97
C THR A 79 -14.45 -0.11 -5.75
N LEU A 80 -14.64 0.51 -4.58
CA LEU A 80 -15.04 -0.22 -3.38
C LEU A 80 -16.52 -0.55 -3.46
N ASP A 81 -16.87 -1.75 -3.01
CA ASP A 81 -18.28 -2.11 -2.82
C ASP A 81 -18.86 -1.37 -1.61
N ARG A 82 -20.19 -1.28 -1.50
CA ARG A 82 -20.87 -0.56 -0.40
C ARG A 82 -20.57 -1.15 1.00
N ASP A 83 -20.21 -2.42 1.04
CA ASP A 83 -19.82 -3.17 2.24
C ASP A 83 -18.30 -3.11 2.50
N GLU A 84 -17.53 -2.39 1.68
CA GLU A 84 -16.08 -2.31 1.81
C GLU A 84 -15.56 -0.98 2.37
N LEU A 85 -14.50 -1.07 3.17
CA LEU A 85 -13.80 0.06 3.77
C LEU A 85 -12.30 -0.11 3.64
N LEU A 86 -11.56 0.98 3.42
CA LEU A 86 -10.10 0.94 3.48
C LEU A 86 -9.63 0.73 4.93
N VAL A 87 -8.49 0.07 5.13
CA VAL A 87 -7.81 -0.05 6.45
C VAL A 87 -7.66 1.33 7.14
N GLY A 88 -7.34 2.38 6.37
CA GLY A 88 -7.21 3.74 6.92
C GLY A 88 -8.53 4.40 7.32
N GLN A 89 -9.64 3.98 6.72
CA GLN A 89 -10.98 4.43 7.09
C GLN A 89 -11.49 3.67 8.31
N LEU A 90 -11.16 2.38 8.43
CA LEU A 90 -11.56 1.52 9.55
C LEU A 90 -11.29 2.18 10.91
N ARG A 91 -10.11 2.78 11.11
CA ARG A 91 -9.78 3.46 12.38
C ARG A 91 -10.70 4.63 12.72
N LYS A 92 -11.19 5.35 11.71
CA LYS A 92 -12.06 6.51 11.87
C LYS A 92 -13.49 6.08 12.15
N VAL A 93 -13.91 4.99 11.50
CA VAL A 93 -15.27 4.49 11.64
C VAL A 93 -15.40 3.50 12.78
N LEU A 94 -14.35 2.87 13.30
CA LEU A 94 -14.45 1.84 14.36
C LEU A 94 -15.41 2.22 15.52
N PRO A 95 -15.37 3.47 16.05
CA PRO A 95 -16.27 3.89 17.12
C PRO A 95 -17.75 3.90 16.72
N THR A 96 -18.08 4.26 15.47
CA THR A 96 -19.47 4.38 14.95
C THR A 96 -19.88 3.22 14.06
N ALA A 97 -18.93 2.44 13.55
CA ALA A 97 -19.13 1.28 12.70
C ALA A 97 -19.78 0.16 13.51
N LEU A 98 -19.51 0.09 14.82
CA LEU A 98 -20.25 -0.81 15.70
C LEU A 98 -21.74 -0.45 15.74
N GLU A 99 -22.10 0.83 15.66
CA GLU A 99 -23.48 1.29 15.59
C GLU A 99 -24.12 1.04 14.22
N GLU A 100 -23.40 1.29 13.11
CA GLU A 100 -23.87 1.01 11.74
C GLU A 100 -23.96 -0.50 11.43
N VAL A 101 -23.14 -1.34 12.05
CA VAL A 101 -23.10 -2.80 11.87
C VAL A 101 -24.25 -3.51 12.59
N HIS A 102 -25.01 -2.82 13.46
CA HIS A 102 -26.27 -3.35 14.01
C HIS A 102 -27.33 -3.65 12.93
N GLY A 103 -27.11 -3.26 11.67
CA GLY A 103 -28.06 -3.37 10.55
C GLY A 103 -27.92 -4.55 9.57
N HIS A 104 -27.10 -5.59 9.83
CA HIS A 104 -27.10 -6.89 9.11
C HIS A 104 -26.15 -7.12 7.91
N LEU A 105 -25.05 -6.37 7.72
CA LEU A 105 -24.06 -6.76 6.71
C LEU A 105 -22.61 -6.69 7.22
N PRO A 106 -21.78 -7.72 6.97
CA PRO A 106 -20.35 -7.67 7.26
C PRO A 106 -19.70 -6.49 6.54
N LYS A 107 -18.80 -5.78 7.22
CA LYS A 107 -17.96 -4.76 6.59
C LYS A 107 -16.60 -5.34 6.26
N PHE A 108 -16.30 -5.49 4.97
CA PHE A 108 -15.02 -5.98 4.52
C PHE A 108 -13.98 -4.88 4.54
N VAL A 109 -12.82 -5.17 5.13
CA VAL A 109 -11.69 -4.26 5.18
C VAL A 109 -10.75 -4.61 4.04
N VAL A 110 -10.38 -3.62 3.23
CA VAL A 110 -9.51 -3.78 2.07
C VAL A 110 -8.23 -2.97 2.18
N ASP A 111 -7.14 -3.49 1.62
CA ASP A 111 -5.83 -2.84 1.63
C ASP A 111 -5.58 -2.05 0.33
N ALA A 112 -5.51 -0.73 0.44
CA ALA A 112 -5.25 0.19 -0.67
C ALA A 112 -3.91 -0.11 -1.39
N SER A 113 -2.91 -0.64 -0.68
CA SER A 113 -1.60 -0.98 -1.24
C SER A 113 -1.60 -2.30 -2.01
N ARG A 114 -2.63 -3.14 -1.83
CA ARG A 114 -2.75 -4.48 -2.44
C ARG A 114 -3.95 -4.57 -3.38
N ALA A 115 -4.09 -3.59 -4.26
CA ALA A 115 -5.20 -3.53 -5.23
C ALA A 115 -6.60 -3.67 -4.58
N ARG A 116 -6.76 -3.18 -3.35
CA ARG A 116 -8.00 -3.30 -2.56
C ARG A 116 -8.40 -4.77 -2.31
N LYS A 117 -7.44 -5.68 -2.13
CA LYS A 117 -7.73 -7.05 -1.67
C LYS A 117 -8.39 -7.00 -0.28
N ARG A 118 -9.44 -7.80 -0.06
CA ARG A 118 -10.06 -8.01 1.26
C ARG A 118 -9.03 -8.67 2.19
N VAL A 119 -8.80 -8.07 3.35
CA VAL A 119 -7.78 -8.50 4.33
C VAL A 119 -8.37 -8.81 5.69
N ALA A 120 -9.54 -8.26 6.00
CA ALA A 120 -10.29 -8.58 7.21
C ALA A 120 -11.78 -8.33 6.96
N VAL A 121 -12.59 -8.73 7.93
CA VAL A 121 -14.02 -8.43 7.98
C VAL A 121 -14.37 -8.01 9.40
N VAL A 122 -15.22 -6.99 9.51
CA VAL A 122 -15.83 -6.55 10.78
C VAL A 122 -17.26 -7.07 10.79
N VAL A 123 -17.60 -7.80 11.84
CA VAL A 123 -18.90 -8.43 12.06
C VAL A 123 -19.33 -8.24 13.51
N PRO A 124 -20.63 -8.31 13.82
CA PRO A 124 -21.09 -8.43 15.19
C PRO A 124 -20.49 -9.67 15.86
N VAL A 125 -20.20 -9.58 17.15
CA VAL A 125 -19.64 -10.70 17.92
C VAL A 125 -20.59 -11.90 17.89
N GLU A 126 -21.89 -11.66 18.02
CA GLU A 126 -22.87 -12.77 18.02
C GLU A 126 -22.93 -13.47 16.65
N TRP A 127 -22.68 -12.73 15.57
CA TRP A 127 -22.59 -13.34 14.24
C TRP A 127 -21.36 -14.26 14.15
N TYR A 128 -20.21 -13.81 14.64
CA TYR A 128 -18.97 -14.59 14.65
C TYR A 128 -19.12 -15.88 15.46
N GLU A 129 -19.68 -15.80 16.67
CA GLU A 129 -19.89 -16.98 17.52
C GLU A 129 -20.83 -18.01 16.86
N ARG A 130 -21.93 -17.55 16.24
CA ARG A 130 -22.82 -18.45 15.48
C ARG A 130 -22.12 -19.13 14.31
N ALA A 131 -21.36 -18.36 13.52
CA ALA A 131 -20.64 -18.90 12.37
C ALA A 131 -19.58 -19.93 12.80
N LYS A 132 -18.87 -19.66 13.90
CA LYS A 132 -17.87 -20.56 14.48
C LYS A 132 -18.50 -21.87 14.96
N ALA A 133 -19.58 -21.79 15.74
CA ALA A 133 -20.29 -22.99 16.22
C ALA A 133 -20.83 -23.85 15.06
N ALA A 134 -21.32 -23.22 13.98
CA ALA A 134 -21.80 -23.94 12.80
C ALA A 134 -20.67 -24.68 12.04
N LEU A 135 -19.46 -24.13 12.01
CA LEU A 135 -18.29 -24.79 11.40
C LEU A 135 -17.80 -25.97 12.24
N GLU A 136 -17.78 -25.80 13.57
CA GLU A 136 -17.40 -26.87 14.50
C GLU A 136 -18.38 -28.05 14.46
N ALA A 137 -19.67 -27.80 14.21
CA ALA A 137 -20.68 -28.86 14.06
C ALA A 137 -20.61 -29.64 12.73
N GLN A 138 -19.79 -29.19 11.76
CA GLN A 138 -19.61 -29.83 10.45
C GLN A 138 -18.35 -30.70 10.36
N GLY A 139 -17.51 -30.72 11.41
CA GLY A 139 -16.30 -31.53 11.51
C GLY A 139 -16.46 -32.68 12.50
#